data_AF-A0A6V7L4L4-F1
#
_entry.id   AF-A0A6V7L4L4-F1
#
_cell.length_a   1.000
_cell.length_b   1.000
_cell.length_c   1.000
_cell.angle_alpha   90.00
_cell.angle_beta   90.00
_cell.angle_gamma   90.00
#
_symmetry.space_group_name_H-M   'P 1'
#
loop_
_entity.id
_entity.type
_entity.pdbx_description
1 polymer ?
#
loop_
_entity_poly.entity_id
_entity_poly.type
_entity_poly.pdbx_seq_one_letter_code
_entity_poly.pdbx_strand_id
1 'polypeptide(L)'
;GGPVSLVVPVAGKKNTFIATRGIDIIEVTWDPKSDNSKPEFRILSTINEDRNKTKFNDGKIDPAGCLWAGTMSRTNPNGNIIDNVGSLYRFDADGTANVMIQPVSVSNGLCWSNDNRTFYYNDSPKRKVTAYDYDISTGNI
;
A
#
# COMPACT_ATOMS: atom_id res chain seq x y z
N GLY A 1 -4.49 13.72 11.19
CA GLY A 1 -4.23 12.28 10.99
C GLY A 1 -4.95 11.82 9.74
N GLY A 2 -4.38 10.91 8.96
CA GLY A 2 -5.02 10.35 7.77
C GLY A 2 -5.69 9.00 8.05
N PRO A 3 -6.58 8.52 7.17
CA PRO A 3 -7.14 7.17 7.29
C PRO A 3 -6.04 6.11 7.20
N VAL A 4 -6.25 5.01 7.92
CA VAL A 4 -5.48 3.77 7.78
C VAL A 4 -6.23 2.88 6.80
N SER A 5 -5.53 2.31 5.83
CA SER A 5 -6.14 1.45 4.79
C SER A 5 -5.53 0.06 4.72
N LEU A 6 -4.29 -0.08 5.20
CA LEU A 6 -3.53 -1.32 5.25
C LEU A 6 -2.85 -1.45 6.61
N VAL A 7 -2.81 -2.68 7.13
CA VAL A 7 -2.03 -3.06 8.30
C VAL A 7 -1.46 -4.46 8.06
N VAL A 8 -0.15 -4.64 8.22
CA VAL A 8 0.54 -5.92 8.10
C VAL A 8 1.43 -6.16 9.34
N PRO A 9 1.46 -7.37 9.90
CA PRO A 9 2.30 -7.66 11.06
C PRO A 9 3.79 -7.64 10.68
N VAL A 10 4.64 -7.24 11.62
CA VAL A 10 6.09 -7.36 11.47
C VAL A 10 6.57 -8.69 12.02
N ALA A 11 7.20 -9.51 11.17
CA ALA A 11 7.73 -10.80 11.57
C ALA A 11 8.69 -10.68 12.77
N GLY A 12 8.51 -11.55 13.77
CA GLY A 12 9.34 -11.57 14.97
C GLY A 12 9.08 -10.43 15.98
N LYS A 13 8.21 -9.46 15.69
CA LYS A 13 7.86 -8.39 16.62
C LYS A 13 6.40 -8.50 17.08
N LYS A 14 6.20 -8.71 18.39
CA LYS A 14 4.86 -8.79 18.97
C LYS A 14 4.20 -7.41 18.96
N ASN A 15 2.92 -7.36 18.59
CA ASN A 15 2.09 -6.14 18.59
C ASN A 15 2.63 -5.01 17.69
N THR A 16 3.57 -5.28 16.78
CA THR A 16 4.14 -4.29 15.87
C THR A 16 3.65 -4.53 14.46
N PHE A 17 3.23 -3.46 13.81
CA PHE A 17 2.64 -3.49 12.49
C PHE A 17 3.23 -2.42 11.59
N ILE A 18 3.32 -2.70 10.30
CA ILE A 18 3.44 -1.67 9.28
C ILE A 18 2.04 -1.30 8.81
N ALA A 19 1.73 -0.02 8.74
CA ALA A 19 0.44 0.48 8.32
C ALA A 19 0.57 1.68 7.39
N THR A 20 -0.50 1.95 6.64
CA THR A 20 -0.63 3.21 5.89
C THR A 20 -1.32 4.26 6.76
N ARG A 21 -0.94 5.53 6.62
CA ARG A 21 -1.65 6.65 7.27
C ARG A 21 -1.65 7.86 6.36
N GLY A 22 -2.74 8.08 5.64
CA GLY A 22 -2.78 9.10 4.57
C GLY A 22 -1.87 8.73 3.41
N ILE A 23 -0.71 9.37 3.31
CA ILE A 23 0.36 9.08 2.31
C ILE A 23 1.66 8.59 2.98
N ASP A 24 1.61 8.27 4.27
CA ASP A 24 2.76 7.76 5.03
C ASP A 24 2.67 6.24 5.15
N ILE A 25 3.82 5.57 5.12
CA ILE A 25 4.02 4.22 5.68
C ILE A 25 4.57 4.41 7.09
N ILE A 26 3.93 3.78 8.07
CA ILE A 26 4.28 3.89 9.48
C ILE A 26 4.54 2.52 10.10
N GLU A 27 5.45 2.46 11.06
CA GLU A 27 5.54 1.38 12.03
C GLU A 27 4.79 1.81 13.29
N VAL A 28 3.85 0.99 13.76
CA VAL A 28 3.02 1.27 14.93
C VAL A 28 3.00 0.07 15.85
N THR A 29 3.07 0.31 17.15
CA THR A 29 2.83 -0.70 18.18
C THR A 29 1.42 -0.56 18.72
N TRP A 30 0.66 -1.65 18.74
CA TRP A 30 -0.73 -1.68 19.20
C TRP A 30 -1.04 -2.99 19.92
N ASP A 31 -1.24 -2.93 21.23
CA ASP A 31 -1.64 -4.10 22.05
C ASP A 31 -3.15 -4.06 22.36
N PRO A 32 -3.99 -4.96 21.81
CA PRO A 32 -5.44 -4.93 22.05
C PRO A 32 -5.85 -5.04 23.53
N LYS A 33 -4.93 -5.41 24.43
CA LYS A 33 -5.17 -5.50 25.88
C LYS A 33 -4.88 -4.21 26.66
N SER A 34 -4.34 -3.18 26.00
CA SER A 34 -3.96 -1.91 26.62
C SER A 34 -4.79 -0.74 26.05
N ASP A 35 -4.84 0.39 26.77
CA ASP A 35 -5.38 1.63 26.23
C ASP A 35 -4.42 2.19 25.16
N ASN A 36 -4.75 1.94 23.89
CA ASN A 36 -4.05 2.50 22.73
C ASN A 36 -4.87 3.61 22.06
N SER A 37 -5.60 4.42 22.82
CA SER A 37 -6.31 5.57 22.26
C SER A 37 -5.38 6.56 21.52
N LYS A 38 -4.08 6.53 21.83
CA LYS A 38 -3.02 7.32 21.17
C LYS A 38 -1.77 6.46 20.95
N PRO A 39 -1.76 5.56 19.96
CA PRO A 39 -0.59 4.71 19.73
C PRO A 39 0.57 5.57 19.23
N GLU A 40 1.77 5.32 19.74
CA GLU A 40 3.00 5.87 19.18
C GLU A 40 3.34 5.16 17.87
N PHE A 41 3.80 5.94 16.90
CA PHE A 41 4.21 5.41 15.60
C PHE A 41 5.42 6.16 15.07
N ARG A 42 6.19 5.49 14.22
CA ARG A 42 7.33 6.05 13.48
C ARG A 42 7.00 6.06 12.00
N ILE A 43 7.27 7.17 11.33
CA ILE A 43 7.17 7.24 9.86
C ILE A 43 8.38 6.54 9.27
N LEU A 44 8.13 5.57 8.39
CA LEU A 44 9.17 4.86 7.63
C LEU A 44 9.36 5.45 6.24
N SER A 45 8.27 5.88 5.60
CA SER A 45 8.30 6.47 4.26
C SER A 45 7.13 7.42 4.08
N THR A 46 7.31 8.45 3.25
CA THR A 46 6.25 9.34 2.77
C THR A 46 6.37 9.40 1.26
N ILE A 47 5.33 9.00 0.52
CA ILE A 47 5.35 9.10 -0.94
C ILE A 47 5.26 10.58 -1.37
N ASN A 48 5.88 10.92 -2.50
CA ASN A 48 5.90 12.28 -3.04
C ASN A 48 4.58 12.61 -3.79
N GLU A 49 3.47 12.62 -3.06
CA GLU A 49 2.13 12.90 -3.58
C GLU A 49 1.44 14.00 -2.76
N ASP A 50 0.48 14.70 -3.36
CA ASP A 50 -0.33 15.68 -2.65
C ASP A 50 -1.26 14.97 -1.65
N ARG A 51 -0.97 15.12 -0.35
CA ARG A 51 -1.73 14.51 0.76
C ARG A 51 -3.22 14.88 0.77
N ASN A 52 -3.59 16.01 0.18
CA ASN A 52 -4.97 16.47 0.08
C ASN A 52 -5.71 15.87 -1.11
N LYS A 53 -4.98 15.31 -2.09
CA LYS A 53 -5.54 14.69 -3.29
C LYS A 53 -5.42 13.18 -3.31
N THR A 54 -4.45 12.62 -2.62
CA THR A 54 -4.12 11.18 -2.71
C THR A 54 -4.18 10.52 -1.34
N LYS A 55 -4.56 9.24 -1.33
CA LYS A 55 -4.47 8.35 -0.16
C LYS A 55 -4.13 6.92 -0.60
N PHE A 56 -3.52 6.15 0.29
CA PHE A 56 -3.46 4.70 0.10
C PHE A 56 -4.86 4.06 0.11
N ASN A 57 -4.96 2.90 -0.53
CA ASN A 57 -6.16 2.09 -0.55
C ASN A 57 -5.88 0.64 -0.15
N ASP A 58 -5.34 -0.19 -1.05
CA ASP A 58 -5.01 -1.58 -0.75
C ASP A 58 -3.50 -1.82 -0.82
N GLY A 59 -3.05 -2.90 -0.19
CA GLY A 59 -1.66 -3.33 -0.22
C GLY A 59 -1.46 -4.73 0.36
N LYS A 60 -0.30 -5.30 0.12
CA LYS A 60 0.08 -6.65 0.54
C LYS A 60 1.60 -6.79 0.55
N ILE A 61 2.11 -7.72 1.35
CA ILE A 61 3.50 -8.15 1.27
C ILE A 61 3.66 -9.17 0.14
N ASP A 62 4.65 -8.98 -0.72
CA ASP A 62 4.98 -9.94 -1.77
C ASP A 62 5.73 -11.17 -1.21
N PRO A 63 5.97 -12.22 -2.02
CA PRO A 63 6.68 -13.42 -1.57
C PRO A 63 8.12 -13.17 -1.07
N ALA A 64 8.75 -12.06 -1.48
CA ALA A 64 10.09 -11.68 -1.05
C ALA A 64 10.10 -10.82 0.24
N GLY A 65 8.93 -10.43 0.75
CA GLY A 65 8.80 -9.63 1.96
C GLY A 65 8.71 -8.12 1.71
N CYS A 66 8.67 -7.67 0.45
CA CYS A 66 8.51 -6.27 0.11
C CYS A 66 7.03 -5.84 0.27
N LEU A 67 6.83 -4.63 0.78
CA LEU A 67 5.49 -4.05 0.88
C LEU A 67 5.08 -3.47 -0.48
N TRP A 68 3.93 -3.89 -0.98
CA TRP A 68 3.25 -3.28 -2.11
C TRP A 68 2.02 -2.54 -1.60
N ALA A 69 1.86 -1.27 -1.95
CA ALA A 69 0.69 -0.49 -1.58
C ALA A 69 0.37 0.50 -2.69
N GLY A 70 -0.90 0.58 -3.06
CA GLY A 70 -1.33 1.50 -4.09
C GLY A 70 -2.32 2.53 -3.61
N THR A 71 -2.40 3.60 -4.38
CA THR A 71 -3.13 4.81 -4.04
C THR A 71 -4.34 5.01 -4.93
N MET A 72 -5.17 5.95 -4.50
CA MET A 72 -6.31 6.48 -5.23
C MET A 72 -6.48 7.94 -4.87
N SER A 73 -7.31 8.66 -5.63
CA SER A 73 -7.69 10.00 -5.20
C SER A 73 -8.49 9.96 -3.90
N ARG A 74 -8.40 11.04 -3.13
CA ARG A 74 -9.42 11.39 -2.16
C ARG A 74 -10.68 11.81 -2.89
N THR A 75 -11.80 11.65 -2.21
CA THR A 75 -13.09 12.14 -2.67
C THR A 75 -13.07 13.66 -2.76
N ASN A 76 -13.44 14.20 -3.92
CA ASN A 76 -13.58 15.64 -4.12
C ASN A 76 -14.82 16.20 -3.37
N PRO A 77 -15.04 17.52 -3.32
CA PRO A 77 -16.19 18.11 -2.62
C PRO A 77 -17.56 17.61 -3.09
N ASN A 78 -17.65 17.07 -4.31
CA ASN A 78 -18.88 16.53 -4.89
C ASN A 78 -19.07 15.03 -4.59
N GLY A 79 -18.24 14.42 -3.75
CA GLY A 79 -18.37 13.00 -3.42
C GLY A 79 -17.73 12.05 -4.45
N ASN A 80 -16.97 12.56 -5.43
CA ASN A 80 -16.46 11.78 -6.55
C ASN A 80 -14.97 11.43 -6.38
N ILE A 81 -14.58 10.23 -6.85
CA ILE A 81 -13.18 9.83 -7.01
C ILE A 81 -12.70 10.35 -8.38
N ILE A 82 -11.47 10.85 -8.43
CA ILE A 82 -10.82 11.34 -9.64
C ILE A 82 -9.97 10.20 -10.19
N ASP A 83 -10.25 9.82 -11.43
CA ASP A 83 -9.53 8.76 -12.14
C ASP A 83 -8.06 9.14 -12.43
N ASN A 84 -7.21 8.11 -12.56
CA ASN A 84 -5.81 8.23 -12.98
C ASN A 84 -4.90 9.12 -12.11
N VAL A 85 -5.27 9.38 -10.85
CA VAL A 85 -4.45 10.12 -9.87
C VAL A 85 -3.54 9.19 -9.06
N GLY A 86 -3.91 7.93 -8.92
CA GLY A 86 -3.18 6.96 -8.12
C GLY A 86 -2.03 6.30 -8.86
N SER A 87 -1.26 5.55 -8.09
CA SER A 87 -0.15 4.71 -8.53
C SER A 87 -0.06 3.47 -7.63
N LEU A 88 0.51 2.38 -8.14
CA LEU A 88 0.93 1.23 -7.34
C LEU A 88 2.41 1.36 -7.02
N TYR A 89 2.79 1.23 -5.75
CA TYR A 89 4.17 1.31 -5.30
C TYR A 89 4.65 -0.02 -4.70
N ARG A 90 5.94 -0.31 -4.88
CA ARG A 90 6.71 -1.27 -4.08
C ARG A 90 7.68 -0.52 -3.19
N PHE A 91 7.73 -0.88 -1.91
CA PHE A 91 8.66 -0.30 -0.95
C PHE A 91 9.83 -1.25 -0.69
N ASP A 92 11.04 -0.72 -0.81
CA ASP A 92 12.25 -1.41 -0.42
C ASP A 92 12.40 -1.39 1.12
N ALA A 93 13.30 -2.22 1.66
CA ALA A 93 13.48 -2.38 3.10
C ALA A 93 13.93 -1.08 3.81
N ASP A 94 14.55 -0.16 3.08
CA ASP A 94 14.97 1.16 3.58
C ASP A 94 13.85 2.23 3.51
N GLY A 95 12.67 1.88 3.00
CA GLY A 95 11.53 2.78 2.83
C GLY A 95 11.48 3.49 1.47
N THR A 96 12.41 3.21 0.55
CA THR A 96 12.37 3.76 -0.82
C THR A 96 11.12 3.28 -1.56
N ALA A 97 10.35 4.21 -2.11
CA ALA A 97 9.13 3.93 -2.85
C ALA A 97 9.39 3.88 -4.35
N ASN A 98 9.21 2.71 -4.96
CA ASN A 98 9.32 2.49 -6.40
C ASN A 98 7.93 2.45 -7.03
N VAL A 99 7.70 3.25 -8.07
CA VAL A 99 6.43 3.23 -8.82
C VAL A 99 6.44 2.03 -9.75
N MET A 100 5.48 1.12 -9.58
CA MET A 100 5.36 -0.09 -10.40
C MET A 100 4.30 0.06 -11.49
N ILE A 101 3.18 0.74 -11.19
CA ILE A 101 2.12 1.02 -12.17
C ILE A 101 1.64 2.45 -11.98
N GLN A 102 1.65 3.22 -13.06
CA GLN A 102 1.06 4.55 -13.14
C GLN A 102 0.61 4.83 -14.59
N PRO A 103 -0.56 5.45 -14.82
CA PRO A 103 -1.56 5.86 -13.84
C PRO A 103 -2.51 4.74 -13.37
N VAL A 104 -3.09 4.92 -12.19
CA VAL A 104 -4.12 4.07 -11.57
C VAL A 104 -5.32 4.92 -11.13
N SER A 105 -6.54 4.43 -11.30
CA SER A 105 -7.73 5.10 -10.76
C SER A 105 -7.99 4.73 -9.30
N VAL A 106 -8.23 3.45 -9.03
CA VAL A 106 -8.48 2.94 -7.68
C VAL A 106 -7.70 1.65 -7.48
N SER A 107 -6.49 1.78 -6.93
CA SER A 107 -5.65 0.63 -6.62
C SER A 107 -6.34 -0.30 -5.64
N ASN A 108 -6.44 -1.57 -5.98
CA ASN A 108 -7.11 -2.56 -5.17
C ASN A 108 -6.41 -3.93 -5.32
N GLY A 109 -7.09 -4.98 -4.84
CA GLY A 109 -6.67 -6.37 -4.79
C GLY A 109 -5.44 -6.75 -5.62
N LEU A 110 -4.44 -7.25 -4.90
CA LEU A 110 -3.20 -7.77 -5.45
C LEU A 110 -2.86 -9.15 -4.89
N CYS A 111 -2.28 -10.02 -5.72
CA CYS A 111 -1.73 -11.30 -5.28
C CYS A 111 -0.65 -11.79 -6.24
N TRP A 112 0.05 -12.84 -5.83
CA TRP A 112 1.07 -13.52 -6.63
C TRP A 112 0.67 -14.97 -6.84
N SER A 113 1.11 -15.55 -7.95
CA SER A 113 1.03 -17.00 -8.18
C SER A 113 1.92 -17.76 -7.19
N ASN A 114 1.56 -19.02 -6.92
CA ASN A 114 2.31 -19.86 -5.96
C ASN A 114 3.73 -20.20 -6.43
N ASP A 115 4.01 -20.11 -7.74
CA ASP A 115 5.34 -20.32 -8.31
C ASP A 115 6.20 -19.04 -8.34
N ASN A 116 5.66 -17.92 -7.81
CA ASN A 116 6.30 -16.62 -7.74
C ASN A 116 6.74 -16.06 -9.10
N ARG A 117 5.96 -16.32 -10.15
CA ARG A 117 6.25 -15.83 -11.52
C ARG A 117 5.23 -14.86 -12.06
N THR A 118 4.07 -14.73 -11.41
CA THR A 118 2.99 -13.88 -11.90
C THR A 118 2.45 -13.01 -10.78
N PHE A 119 2.36 -11.72 -11.05
CA PHE A 119 1.66 -10.74 -10.23
C PHE A 119 0.28 -10.45 -10.82
N TYR A 120 -0.77 -10.53 -10.00
CA TYR A 120 -2.14 -10.19 -10.39
C TYR A 120 -2.59 -8.91 -9.68
N TYR A 121 -3.23 -8.02 -10.43
CA TYR A 121 -3.62 -6.71 -9.95
C TYR A 121 -4.97 -6.24 -10.47
N ASN A 122 -5.69 -5.50 -9.63
CA ASN A 122 -6.99 -4.92 -9.93
C ASN A 122 -6.99 -3.39 -9.72
N ASP A 123 -7.18 -2.66 -10.81
CA ASP A 123 -7.60 -1.25 -10.80
C ASP A 123 -9.12 -1.20 -11.01
N SER A 124 -9.85 -0.88 -9.93
CA SER A 124 -11.28 -1.25 -9.81
C SER A 124 -12.17 -0.75 -10.97
N PRO A 125 -12.04 0.50 -11.46
CA PRO A 125 -12.86 0.99 -12.57
C PRO A 125 -12.64 0.25 -13.89
N LYS A 126 -11.48 -0.41 -14.07
CA LYS A 126 -11.19 -1.20 -15.27
C LYS A 126 -11.96 -2.53 -15.31
N ARG A 127 -12.54 -2.98 -14.18
CA ARG A 127 -13.36 -4.21 -14.07
C ARG A 127 -12.68 -5.46 -14.65
N LYS A 128 -11.35 -5.53 -14.52
CA LYS A 128 -10.53 -6.65 -14.99
C LYS A 128 -9.39 -6.91 -14.01
N VAL A 129 -8.98 -8.17 -13.92
CA VAL A 129 -7.73 -8.55 -13.28
C VAL A 129 -6.66 -8.60 -14.37
N THR A 130 -5.55 -7.90 -14.15
CA THR A 130 -4.40 -7.91 -15.06
C THR A 130 -3.28 -8.75 -14.46
N ALA A 131 -2.63 -9.57 -15.28
CA ALA A 131 -1.47 -10.35 -14.89
C ALA A 131 -0.20 -9.73 -15.49
N TYR A 132 0.88 -9.74 -14.72
CA TYR A 132 2.22 -9.30 -15.11
C TYR A 132 3.21 -10.41 -14.79
N ASP A 133 4.28 -10.53 -15.57
CA ASP A 133 5.43 -11.34 -15.17
C ASP A 133 6.01 -10.75 -13.89
N TYR A 134 6.41 -11.57 -12.92
CA TYR A 134 7.01 -11.11 -11.67
C TYR A 134 8.36 -11.78 -11.47
N ASP A 135 9.37 -10.96 -11.19
CA ASP A 135 10.70 -11.43 -10.83
C ASP A 135 10.90 -11.31 -9.32
N ILE A 136 10.88 -12.44 -8.63
CA ILE A 136 11.07 -12.51 -7.17
C ILE A 136 12.44 -11.97 -6.72
N SER A 137 13.46 -12.02 -7.56
CA SER A 137 14.81 -11.60 -7.20
C SER A 137 14.97 -10.09 -7.18
N THR A 138 14.20 -9.40 -8.03
CA THR A 138 14.28 -7.94 -8.18
C THR A 138 13.03 -7.21 -7.69
N GLY A 139 11.91 -7.93 -7.50
CA GLY A 139 10.60 -7.37 -7.19
C GLY A 139 9.99 -6.57 -8.34
N ASN A 140 10.41 -6.82 -9.58
CA ASN A 140 9.90 -6.11 -10.77
C ASN A 140 8.70 -6.84 -11.39
N ILE A 141 7.88 -6.06 -12.10
CA ILE A 141 6.76 -6.51 -12.93
C ILE A 141 6.81 -5.91 -14.34
#